data_AF-A0A4Z0A6P1-F1
#
_entry.id   AF-A0A4Z0A6P1-F1
#
_cell.length_a   1.000
_cell.length_b   1.000
_cell.length_c   1.000
_cell.angle_alpha   90.00
_cell.angle_beta   90.00
_cell.angle_gamma   90.00
#
_symmetry.space_group_name_H-M   'P 1'
#
loop_
_entity.id
_entity.type
_entity.pdbx_description
1 polymer ?
#
loop_
_entity_poly.entity_id
_entity_poly.type
_entity_poly.pdbx_seq_one_letter_code
_entity_poly.pdbx_strand_id
1 'polypeptide(L)'
;MAGPALRGPFQNQNLAVPGTNPRQSMYRSQNVNPLLASASKPNNYGRTPLNSSTRRGSMWGGVVMPPPPVLQMTKDTRPLRDRGFQTKMRQDIYNWLQETGYDIAVQTLANITGKDFRGIFQHLVTLLDPMYPFDPKHRLEDEFIPALKTLRYPYVGQLDPKWLAAPASMHSWPSLLGVLHWLVMNGKGRLHYVESGHPTVQNSGDVPEEFHDPFHHQALAFDHYAESYEFFLNGEDDALPNLDHMLEERYARKDEKILTDLEREREMLHQARAELDKLESSSAPVQKLRTDNGYLKRDREKFQECVRRWEARKKNLIDTIAHEKAEMAMRANNLQELKAEQERLFDVVKEQNLSPEEVIRMNTEHEQLSRNLEDLKHKISESHRTVMSLEVTVTNRGAAAEEALDAYTNLLSSLGLFPPLPPPFHEVDLTLELNTAASNPQQLVSGADIRRVIKPTLSSIAESKRSERANVESERIKVDNELDQLVLEIENMEEEINEVDKKVSALNEQADDLREAAQQEALVSNAEATRLERDLAQARTAALANGVGVKSRLQALQIAYREQVEKVARLKDETVRAIVKNSSDIVMFKEEVSSQLKHLRDFAETN
;
A
#
# COMPACT_ATOMS: atom_id res chain seq x y z
N MET A 1 -5.85 15.25 70.70
CA MET A 1 -5.41 13.93 70.18
C MET A 1 -5.59 13.92 68.67
N ALA A 2 -5.23 12.84 67.95
CA ALA A 2 -5.17 12.75 66.48
C ALA A 2 -6.46 13.20 65.73
N GLY A 3 -6.42 13.57 64.44
CA GLY A 3 -5.30 13.64 63.48
C GLY A 3 -5.71 14.34 62.16
N PRO A 4 -4.77 14.74 61.27
CA PRO A 4 -5.02 15.85 60.33
C PRO A 4 -5.21 15.48 58.84
N ALA A 5 -5.50 16.51 58.04
CA ALA A 5 -5.88 16.49 56.63
C ALA A 5 -4.74 16.20 55.62
N LEU A 6 -5.12 15.99 54.35
CA LEU A 6 -4.25 15.94 53.17
C LEU A 6 -4.67 16.96 52.11
N ARG A 7 -3.70 17.58 51.42
CA ARG A 7 -3.93 18.57 50.34
C ARG A 7 -2.68 18.77 49.48
N GLY A 8 -2.82 18.64 48.15
CA GLY A 8 -1.94 19.30 47.16
C GLY A 8 -0.82 18.47 46.48
N PRO A 9 -0.25 18.96 45.35
CA PRO A 9 0.31 18.09 44.29
C PRO A 9 1.67 18.54 43.67
N PHE A 10 2.07 17.85 42.58
CA PHE A 10 3.06 18.19 41.51
C PHE A 10 4.54 17.71 41.62
N GLN A 11 5.01 17.08 40.52
CA GLN A 11 6.28 17.23 39.71
C GLN A 11 7.64 17.57 40.40
N ASN A 12 8.84 17.21 39.89
CA ASN A 12 9.30 16.82 38.53
C ASN A 12 10.71 16.13 38.55
N GLN A 13 11.09 15.41 37.45
CA GLN A 13 12.44 15.21 36.80
C GLN A 13 13.75 15.00 37.64
N ASN A 14 14.82 14.27 37.23
CA ASN A 14 15.32 13.72 35.94
C ASN A 14 16.13 12.39 36.20
N LEU A 15 17.22 11.85 35.58
CA LEU A 15 18.20 12.15 34.48
C LEU A 15 19.01 10.85 34.11
N ALA A 16 19.60 10.75 32.89
CA ALA A 16 20.69 9.85 32.38
C ALA A 16 20.58 8.29 32.50
N VAL A 17 20.59 7.42 31.45
CA VAL A 17 21.51 7.19 30.26
C VAL A 17 22.83 6.47 30.64
N PRO A 18 23.34 5.42 29.92
CA PRO A 18 23.05 4.86 28.57
C PRO A 18 22.63 3.35 28.55
N GLY A 19 22.44 2.61 27.43
CA GLY A 19 22.27 2.96 25.99
C GLY A 19 22.99 2.05 24.96
N THR A 20 22.25 1.29 24.12
CA THR A 20 22.70 0.63 22.84
C THR A 20 21.51 0.14 21.97
N ASN A 21 21.77 -0.34 20.73
CA ASN A 21 20.83 -0.73 19.63
C ASN A 21 21.31 -2.12 19.05
N PRO A 22 20.81 -2.75 17.94
CA PRO A 22 19.61 -2.54 17.08
C PRO A 22 18.85 -3.82 16.57
N ARG A 23 17.71 -3.65 15.87
CA ARG A 23 17.11 -4.44 14.72
C ARG A 23 15.58 -4.12 14.65
N GLN A 24 14.87 -3.93 13.53
CA GLN A 24 14.66 -4.67 12.25
C GLN A 24 13.98 -6.06 12.40
N SER A 25 13.04 -6.52 11.55
CA SER A 25 12.13 -5.87 10.56
C SER A 25 11.19 -6.93 9.91
N MET A 26 10.29 -6.48 9.01
CA MET A 26 9.70 -7.21 7.85
C MET A 26 8.26 -7.77 7.87
N TYR A 27 7.78 -8.02 6.64
CA TYR A 27 6.39 -8.11 6.19
C TYR A 27 5.94 -9.53 5.83
N ARG A 28 4.62 -9.70 5.77
CA ARG A 28 3.88 -10.86 5.25
C ARG A 28 3.92 -10.94 3.72
N SER A 29 4.32 -12.08 3.16
CA SER A 29 3.86 -12.53 1.82
C SER A 29 3.93 -14.05 1.68
N GLN A 30 3.03 -14.63 0.88
CA GLN A 30 3.05 -16.05 0.51
C GLN A 30 3.64 -16.22 -0.88
N ASN A 31 4.52 -17.21 -1.07
CA ASN A 31 4.57 -18.03 -2.28
C ASN A 31 5.50 -19.23 -2.08
N VAL A 32 4.93 -20.44 -2.08
CA VAL A 32 5.68 -21.70 -2.22
C VAL A 32 4.94 -22.55 -3.24
N ASN A 33 5.60 -22.88 -4.34
CA ASN A 33 5.08 -23.77 -5.37
C ASN A 33 5.93 -25.07 -5.35
N PRO A 34 5.38 -26.22 -4.91
CA PRO A 34 6.16 -27.43 -4.68
C PRO A 34 6.50 -28.18 -5.98
N LEU A 35 7.54 -29.00 -5.91
CA LEU A 35 8.08 -29.73 -7.06
C LEU A 35 7.46 -31.14 -7.25
N LEU A 36 7.33 -31.52 -8.53
CA LEU A 36 7.41 -32.88 -9.09
C LEU A 36 6.35 -33.94 -8.70
N ALA A 37 5.53 -34.34 -9.68
CA ALA A 37 5.14 -35.75 -9.89
C ALA A 37 4.79 -36.09 -11.36
N SER A 38 5.24 -37.26 -11.80
CA SER A 38 4.63 -38.15 -12.81
C SER A 38 4.25 -37.67 -14.22
N ALA A 39 5.23 -37.87 -15.11
CA ALA A 39 5.16 -38.05 -16.56
C ALA A 39 3.95 -38.80 -17.19
N SER A 40 3.68 -38.48 -18.46
CA SER A 40 3.35 -39.48 -19.51
C SER A 40 3.85 -38.99 -20.90
N LYS A 41 4.01 -39.89 -21.87
CA LYS A 41 4.50 -39.62 -23.25
C LYS A 41 3.39 -39.89 -24.29
N PRO A 42 3.54 -39.46 -25.56
CA PRO A 42 4.13 -40.40 -26.55
C PRO A 42 5.04 -39.76 -27.65
N ASN A 43 6.02 -40.57 -28.13
CA ASN A 43 6.49 -40.80 -29.51
C ASN A 43 6.46 -39.69 -30.62
N ASN A 44 7.40 -39.60 -31.57
CA ASN A 44 8.72 -40.25 -31.81
C ASN A 44 9.46 -39.53 -32.98
N TYR A 45 10.68 -39.99 -33.35
CA TYR A 45 11.57 -39.51 -34.44
C TYR A 45 12.25 -38.15 -34.15
N GLY A 46 13.53 -37.86 -34.44
CA GLY A 46 14.59 -38.61 -35.16
C GLY A 46 15.06 -37.81 -36.39
N ARG A 47 16.35 -37.48 -36.64
CA ARG A 47 17.64 -38.00 -36.14
C ARG A 47 18.72 -36.90 -36.10
N THR A 48 19.80 -37.11 -35.34
CA THR A 48 21.13 -36.48 -35.55
C THR A 48 22.23 -37.56 -35.61
N PRO A 49 23.35 -37.34 -36.33
CA PRO A 49 24.49 -38.27 -36.37
C PRO A 49 25.51 -38.02 -35.24
N LEU A 50 26.28 -39.05 -34.87
CA LEU A 50 27.27 -39.01 -33.78
C LEU A 50 28.73 -38.80 -34.24
N ASN A 51 29.52 -38.25 -33.31
CA ASN A 51 30.96 -38.38 -33.07
C ASN A 51 31.80 -39.38 -33.91
N SER A 52 33.05 -38.98 -34.19
CA SER A 52 34.22 -39.75 -33.73
C SER A 52 35.52 -38.92 -33.61
N SER A 53 36.16 -39.00 -32.43
CA SER A 53 37.61 -38.96 -32.10
C SER A 53 38.61 -38.39 -33.15
N THR A 54 39.63 -37.58 -32.83
CA THR A 54 40.78 -37.99 -31.98
C THR A 54 41.78 -36.84 -31.75
N ARG A 55 42.55 -36.93 -30.63
CA ARG A 55 43.87 -36.31 -30.30
C ARG A 55 43.86 -35.20 -29.24
N ARG A 56 45.04 -35.09 -28.59
CA ARG A 56 45.30 -34.48 -27.28
C ARG A 56 46.53 -33.60 -27.42
N GLY A 57 46.52 -32.39 -26.86
CA GLY A 57 47.68 -31.49 -26.87
C GLY A 57 47.54 -30.43 -25.79
N SER A 58 48.52 -30.35 -24.88
CA SER A 58 48.51 -29.44 -23.74
C SER A 58 49.91 -28.90 -23.50
N MET A 59 50.09 -27.58 -23.58
CA MET A 59 51.28 -26.89 -23.10
C MET A 59 50.86 -25.62 -22.34
N TRP A 60 51.57 -25.35 -21.25
CA TRP A 60 51.46 -24.13 -20.44
C TRP A 60 52.51 -23.11 -20.87
N GLY A 61 52.32 -21.86 -20.48
CA GLY A 61 53.41 -20.88 -20.33
C GLY A 61 53.49 -19.82 -21.42
N GLY A 62 52.76 -18.73 -21.22
CA GLY A 62 52.90 -17.50 -22.01
C GLY A 62 51.81 -16.50 -21.62
N VAL A 63 52.19 -15.30 -21.20
CA VAL A 63 51.23 -14.19 -21.06
C VAL A 63 50.97 -13.66 -22.46
N VAL A 64 49.84 -14.05 -23.03
CA VAL A 64 49.39 -13.56 -24.34
C VAL A 64 48.13 -12.74 -24.11
N MET A 65 48.17 -11.47 -24.51
CA MET A 65 46.97 -10.64 -24.64
C MET A 65 45.94 -11.39 -25.48
N PRO A 66 44.62 -11.30 -25.19
CA PRO A 66 43.62 -11.93 -26.04
C PRO A 66 43.82 -11.41 -27.47
N PRO A 67 43.96 -12.30 -28.48
CA PRO A 67 44.10 -11.85 -29.86
C PRO A 67 42.82 -11.06 -30.23
N PRO A 68 42.94 -10.00 -31.05
CA PRO A 68 41.76 -9.28 -31.51
C PRO A 68 40.78 -10.27 -32.14
N PRO A 69 39.46 -10.14 -31.90
CA PRO A 69 38.48 -11.13 -32.32
C PRO A 69 38.60 -11.34 -33.82
N VAL A 70 38.97 -12.57 -34.21
CA VAL A 70 39.14 -12.93 -35.61
C VAL A 70 37.80 -12.74 -36.29
N LEU A 71 37.71 -11.73 -37.15
CA LEU A 71 36.51 -11.40 -37.91
C LEU A 71 36.05 -12.64 -38.67
N GLN A 72 35.03 -13.32 -38.14
CA GLN A 72 34.31 -14.34 -38.88
C GLN A 72 33.83 -13.67 -40.17
N MET A 73 34.19 -14.24 -41.33
CA MET A 73 33.89 -13.62 -42.62
C MET A 73 32.38 -13.60 -42.82
N THR A 74 31.75 -12.48 -42.45
CA THR A 74 30.32 -12.27 -42.52
C THR A 74 29.88 -12.46 -43.95
N LYS A 75 29.13 -13.53 -44.24
CA LYS A 75 28.58 -13.77 -45.57
C LYS A 75 27.63 -12.63 -45.92
N ASP A 76 27.67 -12.15 -47.16
CA ASP A 76 26.70 -11.13 -47.60
C ASP A 76 25.30 -11.76 -47.65
N THR A 77 24.36 -11.13 -46.95
CA THR A 77 22.97 -11.56 -46.83
C THR A 77 22.08 -10.94 -47.91
N ARG A 78 22.58 -9.94 -48.64
CA ARG A 78 21.81 -9.18 -49.63
C ARG A 78 21.67 -10.01 -50.93
N PRO A 79 20.51 -9.95 -51.61
CA PRO A 79 20.28 -10.69 -52.85
C PRO A 79 20.95 -9.98 -54.06
N LEU A 80 22.26 -9.77 -54.01
CA LEU A 80 23.02 -8.97 -54.98
C LEU A 80 22.87 -9.45 -56.45
N ARG A 81 22.53 -10.73 -56.68
CA ARG A 81 22.31 -11.30 -58.02
C ARG A 81 20.87 -11.21 -58.53
N ASP A 82 19.93 -10.72 -57.71
CA ASP A 82 18.54 -10.51 -58.12
C ASP A 82 18.43 -9.26 -59.00
N ARG A 83 17.82 -9.39 -60.19
CA ARG A 83 17.63 -8.31 -61.16
C ARG A 83 16.69 -7.21 -60.66
N GLY A 84 15.68 -7.56 -59.86
CA GLY A 84 14.79 -6.60 -59.21
C GLY A 84 15.55 -5.79 -58.18
N PHE A 85 16.30 -6.46 -57.30
CA PHE A 85 17.14 -5.80 -56.29
C PHE A 85 18.21 -4.90 -56.92
N GLN A 86 18.93 -5.37 -57.94
CA GLN A 86 19.88 -4.54 -58.72
C GLN A 86 19.22 -3.34 -59.39
N THR A 87 17.96 -3.44 -59.79
CA THR A 87 17.24 -2.31 -60.41
C THR A 87 16.87 -1.27 -59.36
N LYS A 88 16.38 -1.70 -58.19
CA LYS A 88 16.18 -0.79 -57.05
C LYS A 88 17.50 -0.13 -56.63
N MET A 89 18.58 -0.90 -56.44
CA MET A 89 19.88 -0.34 -56.02
C MET A 89 20.37 0.77 -56.98
N ARG A 90 20.17 0.61 -58.29
CA ARG A 90 20.53 1.63 -59.28
C ARG A 90 19.65 2.88 -59.20
N GLN A 91 18.36 2.74 -58.92
CA GLN A 91 17.44 3.86 -58.70
C GLN A 91 17.78 4.61 -57.41
N ASP A 92 17.96 3.89 -56.30
CA ASP A 92 18.36 4.45 -55.00
C ASP A 92 19.67 5.26 -55.11
N ILE A 93 20.67 4.74 -55.83
CA ILE A 93 21.94 5.44 -56.08
C ILE A 93 21.76 6.65 -56.99
N TYR A 94 21.06 6.49 -58.12
CA TYR A 94 20.86 7.57 -59.08
C TYR A 94 20.19 8.79 -58.42
N ASN A 95 19.09 8.55 -57.69
CA ASN A 95 18.35 9.60 -57.00
C ASN A 95 19.24 10.31 -55.97
N TRP A 96 20.01 9.57 -55.15
CA TRP A 96 20.89 10.18 -54.16
C TRP A 96 22.04 11.00 -54.76
N LEU A 97 22.59 10.58 -55.91
CA LEU A 97 23.60 11.36 -56.61
C LEU A 97 23.01 12.70 -57.09
N GLN A 98 21.78 12.71 -57.62
CA GLN A 98 21.09 13.95 -57.98
C GLN A 98 20.75 14.81 -56.76
N GLU A 99 20.21 14.21 -55.69
CA GLU A 99 19.91 14.88 -54.40
C GLU A 99 21.16 15.54 -53.79
N THR A 100 22.36 15.00 -54.07
CA THR A 100 23.66 15.50 -53.58
C THR A 100 24.49 16.24 -54.65
N GLY A 101 23.87 16.68 -55.74
CA GLY A 101 24.48 17.56 -56.74
C GLY A 101 25.49 16.92 -57.70
N TYR A 102 25.60 15.58 -57.74
CA TYR A 102 26.50 14.86 -58.63
C TYR A 102 25.81 14.55 -59.97
N ASP A 103 26.31 15.14 -61.07
CA ASP A 103 25.78 14.91 -62.41
C ASP A 103 26.11 13.50 -62.92
N ILE A 104 25.07 12.79 -63.37
CA ILE A 104 25.16 11.42 -63.87
C ILE A 104 23.98 11.12 -64.81
N ALA A 105 24.26 10.40 -65.92
CA ALA A 105 23.23 9.88 -66.80
C ALA A 105 22.65 8.55 -66.27
N VAL A 106 21.33 8.36 -66.40
CA VAL A 106 20.61 7.15 -65.94
C VAL A 106 21.26 5.83 -66.39
N GLN A 107 21.83 5.82 -67.60
CA GLN A 107 22.45 4.62 -68.20
C GLN A 107 23.89 4.35 -67.71
N THR A 108 24.55 5.29 -67.02
CA THR A 108 25.92 5.10 -66.52
C THR A 108 25.98 3.95 -65.50
N LEU A 109 24.95 3.77 -64.67
CA LEU A 109 24.83 2.63 -63.75
C LEU A 109 24.42 1.30 -64.42
N ALA A 110 24.21 1.29 -65.74
CA ALA A 110 24.03 0.06 -66.51
C ALA A 110 25.34 -0.39 -67.20
N ASN A 111 26.14 0.56 -67.69
CA ASN A 111 27.38 0.32 -68.46
C ASN A 111 28.58 1.11 -67.87
N ILE A 112 28.82 0.93 -66.58
CA ILE A 112 29.75 1.78 -65.80
C ILE A 112 31.22 1.59 -66.20
N THR A 113 31.96 2.68 -66.40
CA THR A 113 33.42 2.63 -66.61
C THR A 113 34.19 2.74 -65.29
N GLY A 114 35.49 2.41 -65.32
CA GLY A 114 36.38 2.63 -64.15
C GLY A 114 36.48 4.10 -63.72
N LYS A 115 36.33 5.05 -64.65
CA LYS A 115 36.32 6.49 -64.34
C LYS A 115 35.03 6.88 -63.60
N ASP A 116 33.88 6.42 -64.10
CA ASP A 116 32.58 6.70 -63.49
C ASP A 116 32.50 6.09 -62.09
N PHE A 117 32.96 4.84 -61.94
CA PHE A 117 33.03 4.19 -60.64
C PHE A 117 33.96 4.93 -59.67
N ARG A 118 35.11 5.46 -60.12
CA ARG A 118 35.98 6.30 -59.26
C ARG A 118 35.27 7.56 -58.79
N GLY A 119 34.65 8.31 -59.71
CA GLY A 119 33.96 9.56 -59.38
C GLY A 119 32.80 9.36 -58.39
N ILE A 120 31.94 8.37 -58.66
CA ILE A 120 30.81 8.03 -57.79
C ILE A 120 31.30 7.53 -56.43
N PHE A 121 32.31 6.65 -56.40
CA PHE A 121 32.86 6.14 -55.13
C PHE A 121 33.47 7.26 -54.28
N GLN A 122 34.29 8.13 -54.88
CA GLN A 122 34.93 9.23 -54.16
C GLN A 122 33.90 10.22 -53.61
N HIS A 123 32.91 10.64 -54.43
CA HIS A 123 31.80 11.50 -53.98
C HIS A 123 31.03 10.89 -52.79
N LEU A 124 30.63 9.62 -52.89
CA LEU A 124 29.87 8.95 -51.83
C LEU A 124 30.67 8.71 -50.55
N VAL A 125 32.01 8.60 -50.63
CA VAL A 125 32.89 8.56 -49.44
C VAL A 125 33.01 9.95 -48.82
N THR A 126 33.24 11.00 -49.62
CA THR A 126 33.37 12.38 -49.13
C THR A 126 32.07 12.94 -48.51
N LEU A 127 30.89 12.44 -48.92
CA LEU A 127 29.62 12.73 -48.24
C LEU A 127 29.48 12.11 -46.83
N LEU A 128 30.26 11.06 -46.53
CA LEU A 128 30.31 10.41 -45.22
C LEU A 128 31.45 10.97 -44.35
N ASP A 129 32.61 11.18 -44.95
CA ASP A 129 33.81 11.75 -44.35
C ASP A 129 34.38 12.85 -45.27
N PRO A 130 34.01 14.12 -45.04
CA PRO A 130 34.49 15.25 -45.85
C PRO A 130 36.02 15.46 -45.80
N MET A 131 36.71 14.86 -44.83
CA MET A 131 38.16 14.97 -44.65
C MET A 131 38.91 13.73 -45.16
N TYR A 132 38.23 12.78 -45.82
CA TYR A 132 38.86 11.55 -46.29
C TYR A 132 39.98 11.84 -47.31
N PRO A 133 41.25 11.46 -47.04
CA PRO A 133 42.40 11.91 -47.81
C PRO A 133 42.63 11.06 -49.08
N PHE A 134 41.79 11.23 -50.09
CA PHE A 134 42.05 10.70 -51.44
C PHE A 134 43.27 11.38 -52.07
N ASP A 135 44.21 10.60 -52.62
CA ASP A 135 45.35 11.12 -53.37
C ASP A 135 45.09 11.00 -54.88
N PRO A 136 45.04 12.11 -55.64
CA PRO A 136 44.90 12.08 -57.09
C PRO A 136 45.96 11.25 -57.83
N LYS A 137 47.12 10.98 -57.22
CA LYS A 137 48.22 10.18 -57.76
C LYS A 137 48.03 8.67 -57.54
N HIS A 138 47.31 8.25 -56.49
CA HIS A 138 47.05 6.84 -56.25
C HIS A 138 46.00 6.29 -57.21
N ARG A 139 46.05 4.98 -57.45
CA ARG A 139 45.01 4.28 -58.19
C ARG A 139 43.86 3.92 -57.26
N LEU A 140 42.65 3.81 -57.81
CA LEU A 140 41.50 3.39 -57.01
C LEU A 140 41.68 1.97 -56.46
N GLU A 141 42.41 1.07 -57.14
CA GLU A 141 42.70 -0.26 -56.60
C GLU A 141 43.47 -0.24 -55.27
N ASP A 142 44.31 0.78 -55.07
CA ASP A 142 45.10 0.96 -53.85
C ASP A 142 44.27 1.62 -52.74
N GLU A 143 43.38 2.57 -53.09
CA GLU A 143 42.54 3.35 -52.15
C GLU A 143 41.25 2.65 -51.70
N PHE A 144 40.63 1.84 -52.56
CA PHE A 144 39.26 1.32 -52.39
C PHE A 144 39.08 0.42 -51.15
N ILE A 145 40.02 -0.49 -50.90
CA ILE A 145 39.96 -1.38 -49.74
C ILE A 145 40.30 -0.66 -48.43
N PRO A 146 41.32 0.23 -48.36
CA PRO A 146 41.50 1.14 -47.23
C PRO A 146 40.25 1.98 -46.89
N ALA A 147 39.65 2.68 -47.86
CA ALA A 147 38.46 3.51 -47.64
C ALA A 147 37.30 2.70 -47.04
N LEU A 148 37.01 1.52 -47.61
CA LEU A 148 35.96 0.65 -47.09
C LEU A 148 36.29 0.02 -45.73
N LYS A 149 37.57 -0.12 -45.35
CA LYS A 149 37.97 -0.51 -43.98
C LYS A 149 37.77 0.64 -42.99
N THR A 150 38.13 1.87 -43.36
CA THR A 150 37.90 3.06 -42.52
C THR A 150 36.42 3.26 -42.24
N LEU A 151 35.58 3.18 -43.28
CA LEU A 151 34.11 3.23 -43.16
C LEU A 151 33.48 1.94 -42.56
N ARG A 152 34.29 0.94 -42.19
CA ARG A 152 33.86 -0.34 -41.59
C ARG A 152 32.80 -1.12 -42.39
N TYR A 153 32.94 -1.14 -43.72
CA TYR A 153 32.05 -1.89 -44.61
C TYR A 153 32.00 -3.38 -44.22
N PRO A 154 30.81 -3.98 -43.97
CA PRO A 154 30.73 -5.34 -43.41
C PRO A 154 31.33 -6.47 -44.26
N TYR A 155 31.51 -6.24 -45.57
CA TYR A 155 31.82 -7.28 -46.55
C TYR A 155 33.15 -7.08 -47.30
N VAL A 156 34.08 -6.25 -46.78
CA VAL A 156 35.39 -5.99 -47.42
C VAL A 156 36.15 -7.27 -47.79
N GLY A 157 36.11 -8.29 -46.92
CA GLY A 157 36.79 -9.57 -47.15
C GLY A 157 36.24 -10.40 -48.32
N GLN A 158 35.20 -9.95 -49.00
CA GLN A 158 34.62 -10.57 -50.20
C GLN A 158 34.94 -9.79 -51.50
N LEU A 159 35.73 -8.71 -51.43
CA LEU A 159 36.06 -7.84 -52.57
C LEU A 159 37.51 -8.07 -53.07
N ASP A 160 37.71 -8.11 -54.40
CA ASP A 160 39.04 -8.07 -55.03
C ASP A 160 39.22 -6.71 -55.75
N PRO A 161 40.26 -5.90 -55.43
CA PRO A 161 40.57 -4.64 -56.12
C PRO A 161 40.65 -4.75 -57.65
N LYS A 162 41.09 -5.90 -58.19
CA LYS A 162 41.24 -6.12 -59.64
C LYS A 162 39.93 -5.97 -60.41
N TRP A 163 38.79 -6.10 -59.73
CA TRP A 163 37.47 -5.87 -60.31
C TRP A 163 37.25 -4.44 -60.81
N LEU A 164 37.98 -3.46 -60.27
CA LEU A 164 37.85 -2.04 -60.62
C LEU A 164 38.41 -1.69 -62.01
N ALA A 165 39.25 -2.55 -62.57
CA ALA A 165 39.69 -2.44 -63.96
C ALA A 165 38.58 -2.79 -64.97
N ALA A 166 37.55 -3.54 -64.54
CA ALA A 166 36.39 -3.92 -65.35
C ALA A 166 35.11 -3.98 -64.47
N PRO A 167 34.63 -2.83 -63.95
CA PRO A 167 33.63 -2.80 -62.89
C PRO A 167 32.26 -3.32 -63.35
N ALA A 168 31.93 -3.18 -64.63
CA ALA A 168 30.70 -3.68 -65.25
C ALA A 168 30.68 -5.20 -65.54
N SER A 169 31.71 -5.97 -65.15
CA SER A 169 31.71 -7.42 -65.44
C SER A 169 30.60 -8.17 -64.69
N MET A 170 30.04 -9.21 -65.31
CA MET A 170 28.94 -10.01 -64.74
C MET A 170 29.25 -10.64 -63.37
N HIS A 171 30.54 -10.78 -63.01
CA HIS A 171 30.96 -11.36 -61.74
C HIS A 171 31.33 -10.32 -60.67
N SER A 172 31.83 -9.15 -61.06
CA SER A 172 32.20 -8.06 -60.13
C SER A 172 31.05 -7.08 -59.88
N TRP A 173 30.27 -6.74 -60.90
CA TRP A 173 29.28 -5.67 -60.82
C TRP A 173 28.24 -5.84 -59.70
N PRO A 174 27.68 -7.04 -59.43
CA PRO A 174 26.77 -7.24 -58.30
C PRO A 174 27.34 -6.79 -56.95
N SER A 175 28.62 -7.05 -56.71
CA SER A 175 29.32 -6.69 -55.47
C SER A 175 29.69 -5.21 -55.42
N LEU A 176 30.17 -4.65 -56.54
CA LEU A 176 30.54 -3.23 -56.64
C LEU A 176 29.32 -2.30 -56.58
N LEU A 177 28.21 -2.67 -57.23
CA LEU A 177 26.92 -1.99 -57.08
C LEU A 177 26.42 -2.07 -55.64
N GLY A 178 26.60 -3.21 -54.97
CA GLY A 178 26.31 -3.39 -53.54
C GLY A 178 27.19 -2.54 -52.62
N VAL A 179 28.42 -2.17 -53.02
CA VAL A 179 29.25 -1.20 -52.27
C VAL A 179 28.65 0.20 -52.42
N LEU A 180 28.39 0.66 -53.64
CA LEU A 180 27.84 1.99 -53.88
C LEU A 180 26.48 2.18 -53.20
N HIS A 181 25.58 1.19 -53.31
CA HIS A 181 24.27 1.22 -52.64
C HIS A 181 24.40 1.32 -51.13
N TRP A 182 25.34 0.59 -50.53
CA TRP A 182 25.58 0.68 -49.08
C TRP A 182 26.10 2.07 -48.68
N LEU A 183 27.02 2.67 -49.44
CA LEU A 183 27.48 4.04 -49.18
C LEU A 183 26.32 5.04 -49.25
N VAL A 184 25.44 4.92 -50.24
CA VAL A 184 24.21 5.73 -50.34
C VAL A 184 23.29 5.56 -49.14
N MET A 185 23.03 4.32 -48.71
CA MET A 185 22.17 4.07 -47.54
C MET A 185 22.79 4.61 -46.23
N ASN A 186 24.12 4.61 -46.10
CA ASN A 186 24.78 5.26 -44.97
C ASN A 186 24.73 6.79 -45.08
N GLY A 187 24.82 7.36 -46.29
CA GLY A 187 24.68 8.80 -46.54
C GLY A 187 23.30 9.31 -46.13
N LYS A 188 22.24 8.63 -46.59
CA LYS A 188 20.85 8.92 -46.19
C LYS A 188 20.63 8.70 -44.69
N GLY A 189 21.22 7.66 -44.09
CA GLY A 189 21.17 7.43 -42.64
C GLY A 189 21.87 8.51 -41.81
N ARG A 190 23.04 8.98 -42.25
CA ARG A 190 23.78 10.09 -41.64
C ARG A 190 22.98 11.38 -41.69
N LEU A 191 22.45 11.74 -42.87
CA LEU A 191 21.66 12.96 -43.04
C LEU A 191 20.41 12.92 -42.14
N HIS A 192 19.64 11.84 -42.20
CA HIS A 192 18.44 11.68 -41.38
C HIS A 192 18.74 11.74 -39.86
N TYR A 193 19.87 11.19 -39.40
CA TYR A 193 20.29 11.33 -38.00
C TYR A 193 20.59 12.78 -37.63
N VAL A 194 21.34 13.53 -38.45
CA VAL A 194 21.66 14.94 -38.17
C VAL A 194 20.39 15.81 -38.19
N GLU A 195 19.48 15.58 -39.13
CA GLU A 195 18.20 16.30 -39.27
C GLU A 195 17.11 15.84 -38.27
N SER A 196 17.36 14.82 -37.43
CA SER A 196 16.32 14.22 -36.57
C SER A 196 15.99 15.01 -35.29
N GLY A 197 16.81 16.01 -34.93
CA GLY A 197 16.73 16.66 -33.62
C GLY A 197 17.06 15.70 -32.45
N HIS A 198 17.71 14.56 -32.70
CA HIS A 198 18.02 13.58 -31.66
C HIS A 198 19.00 14.18 -30.62
N PRO A 199 18.80 14.00 -29.31
CA PRO A 199 19.58 14.70 -28.27
C PRO A 199 21.11 14.56 -28.36
N THR A 200 21.62 13.47 -28.93
CA THR A 200 23.07 13.27 -29.16
C THR A 200 23.64 13.99 -30.37
N VAL A 201 22.85 14.81 -31.07
CA VAL A 201 23.32 15.80 -32.06
C VAL A 201 23.80 17.08 -31.35
N GLN A 202 23.27 17.37 -30.15
CA GLN A 202 23.69 18.47 -29.27
C GLN A 202 23.62 19.88 -29.91
N ASN A 203 22.70 20.08 -30.85
CA ASN A 203 22.39 21.39 -31.43
C ASN A 203 21.75 22.33 -30.38
N SER A 204 22.40 23.44 -30.07
CA SER A 204 21.88 24.47 -29.15
C SER A 204 20.66 25.21 -29.72
N GLY A 205 20.58 25.37 -31.05
CA GLY A 205 19.49 26.06 -31.73
C GLY A 205 18.13 25.38 -31.61
N ASP A 206 18.11 24.07 -31.31
CA ASP A 206 16.87 23.31 -31.08
C ASP A 206 16.37 23.42 -29.62
N VAL A 207 17.13 24.05 -28.71
CA VAL A 207 16.78 24.13 -27.29
C VAL A 207 15.71 25.20 -27.03
N PRO A 208 14.49 24.82 -26.58
CA PRO A 208 13.41 25.78 -26.31
C PRO A 208 13.74 26.69 -25.12
N GLU A 209 12.98 27.78 -24.96
CA GLU A 209 13.22 28.74 -23.86
C GLU A 209 12.87 28.15 -22.48
N GLU A 210 11.81 27.33 -22.42
CA GLU A 210 11.41 26.57 -21.24
C GLU A 210 11.89 25.12 -21.38
N PHE A 211 12.79 24.67 -20.50
CA PHE A 211 13.30 23.29 -20.53
C PHE A 211 13.70 22.75 -19.16
N HIS A 212 13.51 21.43 -19.02
CA HIS A 212 13.88 20.65 -17.83
C HIS A 212 14.69 19.38 -18.17
N ASP A 213 14.95 19.12 -19.45
CA ASP A 213 15.67 17.93 -19.90
C ASP A 213 17.20 18.11 -19.72
N PRO A 214 17.89 17.19 -19.03
CA PRO A 214 19.36 17.19 -18.93
C PRO A 214 20.10 17.25 -20.27
N PHE A 215 19.52 16.75 -21.36
CA PHE A 215 20.15 16.83 -22.68
C PHE A 215 20.14 18.24 -23.27
N HIS A 216 19.12 19.06 -23.00
CA HIS A 216 19.12 20.47 -23.39
C HIS A 216 20.16 21.26 -22.60
N HIS A 217 20.32 20.95 -21.30
CA HIS A 217 21.42 21.47 -20.49
C HIS A 217 22.79 21.05 -21.06
N GLN A 218 22.92 19.80 -21.53
CA GLN A 218 24.14 19.30 -22.16
C GLN A 218 24.43 19.95 -23.52
N ALA A 219 23.42 20.20 -24.35
CA ALA A 219 23.59 20.87 -25.65
C ALA A 219 24.11 22.31 -25.47
N LEU A 220 23.47 23.12 -24.63
CA LEU A 220 23.92 24.49 -24.34
C LEU A 220 25.33 24.52 -23.74
N ALA A 221 25.65 23.59 -22.83
CA ALA A 221 26.98 23.51 -22.24
C ALA A 221 28.05 23.06 -23.26
N PHE A 222 27.74 22.10 -24.13
CA PHE A 222 28.66 21.64 -25.18
C PHE A 222 28.98 22.75 -26.17
N ASP A 223 27.96 23.50 -26.61
CA ASP A 223 28.10 24.64 -27.54
C ASP A 223 28.96 25.75 -26.94
N HIS A 224 28.63 26.22 -25.73
CA HIS A 224 29.41 27.20 -24.98
C HIS A 224 30.86 26.73 -24.72
N TYR A 225 31.10 25.44 -24.41
CA TYR A 225 32.46 24.91 -24.26
C TYR A 225 33.21 24.80 -25.58
N ALA A 226 32.53 24.55 -26.71
CA ALA A 226 33.14 24.51 -28.03
C ALA A 226 33.60 25.91 -28.46
N GLU A 227 32.73 26.91 -28.37
CA GLU A 227 33.06 28.32 -28.66
C GLU A 227 34.17 28.82 -27.72
N SER A 228 34.03 28.64 -26.41
CA SER A 228 35.04 29.06 -25.42
C SER A 228 36.41 28.41 -25.65
N TYR A 229 36.43 27.15 -26.13
CA TYR A 229 37.68 26.48 -26.46
C TYR A 229 38.31 27.00 -27.77
N GLU A 230 37.53 27.47 -28.73
CA GLU A 230 38.05 28.16 -29.92
C GLU A 230 38.72 29.50 -29.55
N PHE A 231 38.06 30.33 -28.73
CA PHE A 231 38.67 31.59 -28.24
C PHE A 231 39.95 31.31 -27.42
N PHE A 232 39.95 30.30 -26.54
CA PHE A 232 41.13 29.88 -25.81
C PHE A 232 42.28 29.42 -26.73
N LEU A 233 42.00 28.66 -27.80
CA LEU A 233 43.01 28.22 -28.77
C LEU A 233 43.58 29.39 -29.59
N ASN A 234 42.79 30.43 -29.82
CA ASN A 234 43.23 31.68 -30.46
C ASN A 234 43.97 32.63 -29.49
N GLY A 235 43.86 32.42 -28.17
CA GLY A 235 44.41 33.29 -27.12
C GLY A 235 43.56 34.54 -26.87
N GLU A 236 42.27 34.49 -27.19
CA GLU A 236 41.31 35.60 -27.12
C GLU A 236 40.50 35.56 -25.80
N ASP A 237 41.19 35.40 -24.67
CA ASP A 237 40.58 35.22 -23.32
C ASP A 237 39.60 36.37 -22.94
N ASP A 238 39.80 37.58 -23.49
CA ASP A 238 38.93 38.75 -23.30
C ASP A 238 37.48 38.53 -23.80
N ALA A 239 37.25 37.55 -24.69
CA ALA A 239 35.92 37.23 -25.22
C ALA A 239 35.09 36.32 -24.29
N LEU A 240 35.74 35.55 -23.42
CA LEU A 240 35.09 34.52 -22.59
C LEU A 240 33.96 35.07 -21.67
N PRO A 241 34.11 36.24 -21.00
CA PRO A 241 33.05 36.77 -20.14
C PRO A 241 31.75 37.15 -20.89
N ASN A 242 31.82 37.37 -22.20
CA ASN A 242 30.65 37.62 -23.02
C ASN A 242 29.88 36.31 -23.34
N LEU A 243 30.60 35.19 -23.51
CA LEU A 243 30.00 33.86 -23.66
C LEU A 243 29.38 33.36 -22.36
N ASP A 244 30.02 33.63 -21.22
CA ASP A 244 29.44 33.41 -19.89
C ASP A 244 28.12 34.17 -19.75
N HIS A 245 28.12 35.49 -20.04
CA HIS A 245 26.92 36.32 -19.95
C HIS A 245 25.79 35.87 -20.91
N MET A 246 26.12 35.44 -22.13
CA MET A 246 25.13 34.87 -23.06
C MET A 246 24.48 33.60 -22.51
N LEU A 247 25.25 32.74 -21.84
CA LEU A 247 24.72 31.55 -21.18
C LEU A 247 23.88 31.93 -19.95
N GLU A 248 24.37 32.84 -19.10
CA GLU A 248 23.61 33.36 -17.94
C GLU A 248 22.26 33.96 -18.36
N GLU A 249 22.22 34.77 -19.43
CA GLU A 249 20.96 35.33 -19.96
C GLU A 249 20.00 34.23 -20.44
N ARG A 250 20.51 33.14 -21.02
CA ARG A 250 19.69 31.99 -21.46
C ARG A 250 19.07 31.26 -20.27
N TYR A 251 19.79 31.11 -19.16
CA TYR A 251 19.25 30.54 -17.92
C TYR A 251 18.32 31.53 -17.19
N ALA A 252 18.62 32.83 -17.18
CA ALA A 252 17.77 33.85 -16.57
C ALA A 252 16.38 33.91 -17.20
N ARG A 253 16.27 33.82 -18.53
CA ARG A 253 14.97 33.74 -19.25
C ARG A 253 14.16 32.49 -18.90
N LYS A 254 14.83 31.34 -18.73
CA LYS A 254 14.18 30.10 -18.26
C LYS A 254 13.63 30.27 -16.84
N ASP A 255 14.43 30.86 -15.96
CA ASP A 255 14.11 30.97 -14.53
C ASP A 255 13.12 32.11 -14.22
N GLU A 256 12.99 33.14 -15.07
CA GLU A 256 11.99 34.23 -14.94
C GLU A 256 10.57 33.69 -14.72
N LYS A 257 10.13 32.73 -15.57
CA LYS A 257 8.81 32.10 -15.42
C LYS A 257 8.70 31.30 -14.12
N ILE A 258 9.75 30.55 -13.77
CA ILE A 258 9.79 29.75 -12.54
C ILE A 258 9.67 30.65 -11.31
N LEU A 259 10.28 31.85 -11.33
CA LEU A 259 10.16 32.85 -10.27
C LEU A 259 8.72 33.40 -10.18
N THR A 260 8.09 33.78 -11.29
CA THR A 260 6.70 34.30 -11.26
C THR A 260 5.68 33.27 -10.77
N ASP A 261 5.81 31.99 -11.17
CA ASP A 261 4.98 30.91 -10.64
C ASP A 261 5.26 30.66 -9.13
N LEU A 262 6.52 30.72 -8.71
CA LEU A 262 6.91 30.55 -7.31
C LEU A 262 6.41 31.69 -6.41
N GLU A 263 6.32 32.93 -6.91
CA GLU A 263 5.68 34.04 -6.21
C GLU A 263 4.16 33.87 -6.12
N ARG A 264 3.52 33.43 -7.21
CA ARG A 264 2.08 33.10 -7.25
C ARG A 264 1.70 32.01 -6.25
N GLU A 265 2.48 30.92 -6.16
CA GLU A 265 2.28 29.86 -5.17
C GLU A 265 2.52 30.35 -3.73
N ARG A 266 3.53 31.20 -3.50
CA ARG A 266 3.77 31.81 -2.18
C ARG A 266 2.59 32.67 -1.70
N GLU A 267 2.00 33.47 -2.58
CA GLU A 267 0.86 34.32 -2.25
C GLU A 267 -0.39 33.48 -1.94
N MET A 268 -0.71 32.46 -2.76
CA MET A 268 -1.83 31.54 -2.45
C MET A 268 -1.62 30.80 -1.12
N LEU A 269 -0.38 30.39 -0.82
CA LEU A 269 -0.02 29.78 0.46
C LEU A 269 -0.14 30.76 1.63
N HIS A 270 0.15 32.05 1.45
CA HIS A 270 -0.08 33.08 2.46
C HIS A 270 -1.58 33.27 2.72
N GLN A 271 -2.39 33.38 1.66
CA GLN A 271 -3.85 33.55 1.76
C GLN A 271 -4.50 32.34 2.47
N ALA A 272 -4.14 31.12 2.08
CA ALA A 272 -4.65 29.90 2.71
C ALA A 272 -4.28 29.79 4.20
N ARG A 273 -3.07 30.23 4.60
CA ARG A 273 -2.67 30.32 6.01
C ARG A 273 -3.47 31.38 6.77
N ALA A 274 -3.65 32.57 6.19
CA ALA A 274 -4.43 33.63 6.81
C ALA A 274 -5.93 33.24 6.97
N GLU A 275 -6.47 32.42 6.07
CA GLU A 275 -7.80 31.81 6.25
C GLU A 275 -7.81 30.76 7.35
N LEU A 276 -6.81 29.87 7.41
CA LEU A 276 -6.68 28.87 8.48
C LEU A 276 -6.56 29.51 9.86
N ASP A 277 -5.65 30.47 10.05
CA ASP A 277 -5.46 31.22 11.30
C ASP A 277 -6.76 31.89 11.76
N LYS A 278 -7.54 32.43 10.81
CA LYS A 278 -8.85 33.05 11.04
C LYS A 278 -9.93 32.03 11.40
N LEU A 279 -9.89 30.82 10.85
CA LEU A 279 -10.80 29.74 11.20
C LEU A 279 -10.49 29.16 12.58
N GLU A 280 -9.21 28.92 12.89
CA GLU A 280 -8.75 28.40 14.19
C GLU A 280 -8.95 29.40 15.35
N SER A 281 -8.69 30.68 15.12
CA SER A 281 -8.97 31.74 16.10
C SER A 281 -10.46 32.04 16.28
N SER A 282 -11.31 31.61 15.35
CA SER A 282 -12.76 31.70 15.50
C SER A 282 -13.31 30.57 16.36
N SER A 283 -14.17 30.89 17.33
CA SER A 283 -14.93 29.86 18.06
C SER A 283 -15.75 29.04 17.05
N ALA A 284 -15.46 27.74 16.94
CA ALA A 284 -16.02 26.83 15.94
C ALA A 284 -17.48 27.17 15.58
N PRO A 285 -17.82 27.54 14.32
CA PRO A 285 -19.10 28.19 13.99
C PRO A 285 -20.35 27.45 14.50
N VAL A 286 -20.30 26.12 14.53
CA VAL A 286 -21.36 25.26 15.09
C VAL A 286 -21.60 25.48 16.58
N GLN A 287 -20.56 25.74 17.38
CA GLN A 287 -20.71 26.05 18.81
C GLN A 287 -21.39 27.40 19.02
N LYS A 288 -20.98 28.44 18.28
CA LYS A 288 -21.63 29.76 18.33
C LYS A 288 -23.12 29.68 17.91
N LEU A 289 -23.42 28.99 16.82
CA LEU A 289 -24.80 28.76 16.39
C LEU A 289 -25.61 27.95 17.42
N ARG A 290 -24.98 27.02 18.16
CA ARG A 290 -25.62 26.30 19.28
C ARG A 290 -25.90 27.21 20.48
N THR A 291 -24.98 28.10 20.86
CA THR A 291 -25.24 29.07 21.94
C THR A 291 -26.35 30.04 21.56
N ASP A 292 -26.32 30.58 20.34
CA ASP A 292 -27.29 31.54 19.81
C ASP A 292 -28.69 30.92 19.73
N ASN A 293 -28.81 29.69 19.19
CA ASN A 293 -30.05 28.91 19.21
C ASN A 293 -30.54 28.62 20.65
N GLY A 294 -29.62 28.38 21.58
CA GLY A 294 -29.91 28.19 22.99
C GLY A 294 -30.42 29.45 23.70
N TYR A 295 -29.95 30.65 23.34
CA TYR A 295 -30.52 31.92 23.82
C TYR A 295 -31.92 32.13 23.23
N LEU A 296 -32.08 32.02 21.91
CA LEU A 296 -33.36 32.22 21.21
C LEU A 296 -34.48 31.30 21.72
N LYS A 297 -34.18 30.03 22.05
CA LYS A 297 -35.16 29.11 22.67
C LYS A 297 -35.65 29.59 24.04
N ARG A 298 -34.72 29.97 24.93
CA ARG A 298 -35.05 30.49 26.27
C ARG A 298 -35.84 31.79 26.19
N ASP A 299 -35.53 32.67 25.24
CA ASP A 299 -36.28 33.92 25.08
C ASP A 299 -37.67 33.70 24.48
N ARG A 300 -37.82 32.77 23.52
CA ARG A 300 -39.14 32.32 23.05
C ARG A 300 -40.01 31.82 24.20
N GLU A 301 -39.46 31.00 25.10
CA GLU A 301 -40.17 30.47 26.27
C GLU A 301 -40.59 31.57 27.25
N LYS A 302 -39.72 32.55 27.53
CA LYS A 302 -40.09 33.75 28.32
C LYS A 302 -41.24 34.53 27.66
N PHE A 303 -41.18 34.74 26.35
CA PHE A 303 -42.23 35.47 25.64
C PHE A 303 -43.56 34.71 25.63
N GLN A 304 -43.54 33.38 25.46
CA GLN A 304 -44.73 32.54 25.55
C GLN A 304 -45.36 32.59 26.95
N GLU A 305 -44.57 32.53 28.02
CA GLU A 305 -45.10 32.66 29.39
C GLU A 305 -45.65 34.08 29.67
N CYS A 306 -44.99 35.12 29.16
CA CYS A 306 -45.51 36.49 29.22
C CYS A 306 -46.87 36.61 28.50
N VAL A 307 -47.02 36.07 27.29
CA VAL A 307 -48.29 36.05 26.56
C VAL A 307 -49.35 35.31 27.37
N ARG A 308 -49.08 34.08 27.82
CA ARG A 308 -50.00 33.27 28.63
C ARG A 308 -50.48 34.02 29.88
N ARG A 309 -49.57 34.71 30.58
CA ARG A 309 -49.88 35.52 31.78
C ARG A 309 -50.78 36.71 31.46
N TRP A 310 -50.54 37.41 30.36
CA TRP A 310 -51.38 38.56 29.95
C TRP A 310 -52.72 38.13 29.37
N GLU A 311 -52.81 37.01 28.66
CA GLU A 311 -54.07 36.41 28.19
C GLU A 311 -54.94 35.93 29.36
N ALA A 312 -54.36 35.24 30.34
CA ALA A 312 -55.06 34.87 31.57
C ALA A 312 -55.58 36.11 32.33
N ARG A 313 -54.76 37.16 32.46
CA ARG A 313 -55.20 38.43 33.09
C ARG A 313 -56.30 39.13 32.28
N LYS A 314 -56.21 39.12 30.94
CA LYS A 314 -57.26 39.65 30.05
C LYS A 314 -58.57 38.89 30.23
N LYS A 315 -58.54 37.56 30.27
CA LYS A 315 -59.73 36.74 30.53
C LYS A 315 -60.34 37.08 31.89
N ASN A 316 -59.56 37.04 32.96
CA ASN A 316 -60.06 37.34 34.31
C ASN A 316 -60.72 38.73 34.38
N LEU A 317 -60.16 39.75 33.73
CA LEU A 317 -60.76 41.09 33.66
C LEU A 317 -62.08 41.11 32.87
N ILE A 318 -62.20 40.34 31.78
CA ILE A 318 -63.45 40.19 31.03
C ILE A 318 -64.51 39.50 31.91
N ASP A 319 -64.14 38.43 32.61
CA ASP A 319 -65.04 37.67 33.48
C ASP A 319 -65.51 38.53 34.68
N THR A 320 -64.62 39.32 35.29
CA THR A 320 -64.99 40.32 36.32
C THR A 320 -65.94 41.39 35.77
N ILE A 321 -65.67 41.96 34.59
CA ILE A 321 -66.54 42.97 33.96
C ILE A 321 -67.93 42.39 33.63
N ALA A 322 -68.01 41.09 33.28
CA ALA A 322 -69.29 40.41 33.08
C ALA A 322 -70.06 40.22 34.40
N HIS A 323 -69.38 39.82 35.48
CA HIS A 323 -69.97 39.65 36.80
C HIS A 323 -70.49 40.97 37.39
N GLU A 324 -69.67 42.03 37.38
CA GLU A 324 -70.06 43.37 37.86
C GLU A 324 -71.27 43.94 37.09
N LYS A 325 -71.37 43.67 35.78
CA LYS A 325 -72.56 44.04 34.99
C LYS A 325 -73.81 43.26 35.38
N ALA A 326 -73.69 41.98 35.74
CA ALA A 326 -74.81 41.18 36.22
C ALA A 326 -75.28 41.64 37.61
N GLU A 327 -74.35 41.89 38.53
CA GLU A 327 -74.63 42.47 39.85
C GLU A 327 -75.32 43.84 39.74
N MET A 328 -74.80 44.74 38.88
CA MET A 328 -75.43 46.04 38.61
C MET A 328 -76.87 45.90 38.10
N ALA A 329 -77.15 44.93 37.22
CA ALA A 329 -78.49 44.68 36.70
C ALA A 329 -79.44 44.13 37.78
N MET A 330 -79.00 43.17 38.59
CA MET A 330 -79.81 42.64 39.70
C MET A 330 -80.09 43.72 40.75
N ARG A 331 -79.10 44.52 41.14
CA ARG A 331 -79.27 45.62 42.09
C ARG A 331 -80.20 46.72 41.56
N ALA A 332 -80.20 46.99 40.25
CA ALA A 332 -81.13 47.90 39.61
C ALA A 332 -82.59 47.39 39.67
N ASN A 333 -82.81 46.11 39.36
CA ASN A 333 -84.14 45.48 39.48
C ASN A 333 -84.63 45.49 40.93
N ASN A 334 -83.81 45.04 41.89
CA ASN A 334 -84.18 45.03 43.31
C ASN A 334 -84.52 46.44 43.82
N LEU A 335 -83.81 47.48 43.38
CA LEU A 335 -84.12 48.87 43.73
C LEU A 335 -85.45 49.36 43.13
N GLN A 336 -85.88 48.82 41.99
CA GLN A 336 -87.19 49.09 41.39
C GLN A 336 -88.30 48.36 42.16
N GLU A 337 -88.10 47.10 42.52
CA GLU A 337 -89.04 46.30 43.33
C GLU A 337 -89.25 46.90 44.73
N LEU A 338 -88.18 47.26 45.44
CA LEU A 338 -88.28 47.89 46.77
C LEU A 338 -89.03 49.22 46.74
N LYS A 339 -88.96 49.99 45.64
CA LYS A 339 -89.73 51.24 45.49
C LYS A 339 -91.22 50.96 45.31
N ALA A 340 -91.58 50.00 44.46
CA ALA A 340 -92.96 49.60 44.27
C ALA A 340 -93.58 49.03 45.56
N GLU A 341 -92.83 48.24 46.32
CA GLU A 341 -93.29 47.72 47.62
C GLU A 341 -93.38 48.82 48.69
N GLN A 342 -92.46 49.80 48.71
CA GLN A 342 -92.56 50.97 49.59
C GLN A 342 -93.84 51.78 49.31
N GLU A 343 -94.16 52.00 48.03
CA GLU A 343 -95.38 52.71 47.61
C GLU A 343 -96.64 51.92 48.01
N ARG A 344 -96.66 50.60 47.77
CA ARG A 344 -97.75 49.70 48.19
C ARG A 344 -97.96 49.70 49.71
N LEU A 345 -96.88 49.62 50.50
CA LEU A 345 -96.96 49.61 51.96
C LEU A 345 -97.41 50.97 52.52
N PHE A 346 -97.04 52.08 51.89
CA PHE A 346 -97.49 53.41 52.28
C PHE A 346 -99.01 53.56 52.15
N ASP A 347 -99.61 53.08 51.05
CA ASP A 347 -101.06 53.11 50.89
C ASP A 347 -101.78 52.13 51.85
N VAL A 348 -101.24 50.92 52.09
CA VAL A 348 -101.82 49.98 53.06
C VAL A 348 -101.83 50.55 54.49
N VAL A 349 -100.76 51.23 54.93
CA VAL A 349 -100.70 51.87 56.25
C VAL A 349 -101.70 53.04 56.36
N LYS A 350 -101.94 53.75 55.26
CA LYS A 350 -102.86 54.89 55.16
C LYS A 350 -104.35 54.49 55.22
N GLU A 351 -104.69 53.24 54.91
CA GLU A 351 -106.07 52.71 55.08
C GLU A 351 -106.36 52.20 56.51
N GLN A 352 -105.34 51.93 57.33
CA GLN A 352 -105.51 51.24 58.63
C GLN A 352 -105.65 52.20 59.82
N ASN A 353 -106.91 52.54 60.17
CA ASN A 353 -107.24 53.21 61.43
C ASN A 353 -107.21 52.23 62.62
N LEU A 354 -106.02 51.87 63.10
CA LEU A 354 -105.82 51.01 64.28
C LEU A 354 -105.85 51.79 65.59
N SER A 355 -106.55 51.27 66.60
CA SER A 355 -106.60 51.86 67.94
C SER A 355 -105.32 51.57 68.75
N PRO A 356 -104.76 52.55 69.50
CA PRO A 356 -103.61 52.32 70.37
C PRO A 356 -103.81 51.19 71.40
N GLU A 357 -105.03 50.98 71.88
CA GLU A 357 -105.35 49.94 72.87
C GLU A 357 -105.28 48.53 72.28
N GLU A 358 -105.63 48.37 70.99
CA GLU A 358 -105.49 47.10 70.28
C GLU A 358 -104.04 46.82 69.91
N VAL A 359 -103.27 47.85 69.55
CA VAL A 359 -101.82 47.75 69.37
C VAL A 359 -101.13 47.29 70.66
N ILE A 360 -101.54 47.79 71.83
CA ILE A 360 -100.99 47.35 73.13
C ILE A 360 -101.37 45.89 73.43
N ARG A 361 -102.64 45.49 73.27
CA ARG A 361 -103.07 44.10 73.49
C ARG A 361 -102.35 43.14 72.56
N MET A 362 -102.30 43.46 71.26
CA MET A 362 -101.58 42.69 70.25
C MET A 362 -100.09 42.61 70.55
N ASN A 363 -99.45 43.68 71.01
CA ASN A 363 -98.04 43.65 71.43
C ASN A 363 -97.81 42.74 72.64
N THR A 364 -98.71 42.70 73.63
CA THR A 364 -98.57 41.79 74.79
C THR A 364 -98.74 40.32 74.41
N GLU A 365 -99.68 39.98 73.52
CA GLU A 365 -99.83 38.62 72.99
C GLU A 365 -98.65 38.26 72.07
N HIS A 366 -98.18 39.20 71.25
CA HIS A 366 -97.01 39.05 70.39
C HIS A 366 -95.72 38.85 71.20
N GLU A 367 -95.54 39.51 72.36
CA GLU A 367 -94.40 39.25 73.26
C GLU A 367 -94.45 37.84 73.86
N GLN A 368 -95.60 37.38 74.37
CA GLN A 368 -95.71 36.03 74.93
C GLN A 368 -95.53 34.95 73.86
N LEU A 369 -96.14 35.13 72.68
CA LEU A 369 -95.94 34.25 71.53
C LEU A 369 -94.49 34.29 71.05
N SER A 370 -93.87 35.47 70.90
CA SER A 370 -92.47 35.59 70.47
C SER A 370 -91.52 34.88 71.43
N ARG A 371 -91.67 35.04 72.75
CA ARG A 371 -90.80 34.37 73.73
C ARG A 371 -90.93 32.84 73.66
N ASN A 372 -92.15 32.31 73.55
CA ASN A 372 -92.39 30.88 73.36
C ASN A 372 -91.86 30.36 72.00
N LEU A 373 -91.95 31.17 70.95
CA LEU A 373 -91.47 30.83 69.60
C LEU A 373 -89.93 30.90 69.55
N GLU A 374 -89.30 31.80 70.30
CA GLU A 374 -87.83 31.88 70.42
C GLU A 374 -87.26 30.71 71.22
N ASP A 375 -87.90 30.30 72.32
CA ASP A 375 -87.56 29.07 73.06
C ASP A 375 -87.70 27.81 72.20
N LEU A 376 -88.75 27.74 71.37
CA LEU A 376 -88.96 26.63 70.43
C LEU A 376 -87.94 26.67 69.27
N LYS A 377 -87.63 27.84 68.71
CA LYS A 377 -86.55 28.03 67.74
C LYS A 377 -85.21 27.61 68.33
N HIS A 378 -84.90 27.95 69.58
CA HIS A 378 -83.64 27.56 70.21
C HIS A 378 -83.52 26.04 70.27
N LYS A 379 -84.54 25.35 70.80
CA LYS A 379 -84.60 23.88 70.87
C LYS A 379 -84.54 23.23 69.48
N ILE A 380 -85.27 23.76 68.50
CA ILE A 380 -85.19 23.31 67.11
C ILE A 380 -83.79 23.53 66.54
N SER A 381 -83.14 24.66 66.81
CA SER A 381 -81.79 24.95 66.34
C SER A 381 -80.74 24.04 66.99
N GLU A 382 -80.91 23.67 68.26
CA GLU A 382 -80.03 22.73 68.95
C GLU A 382 -80.22 21.30 68.40
N SER A 383 -81.46 20.86 68.19
CA SER A 383 -81.75 19.59 67.52
C SER A 383 -81.26 19.57 66.06
N HIS A 384 -81.41 20.66 65.31
CA HIS A 384 -80.91 20.77 63.94
C HIS A 384 -79.37 20.84 63.90
N ARG A 385 -78.72 21.41 64.94
CA ARG A 385 -77.27 21.44 65.08
C ARG A 385 -76.70 20.08 65.44
N THR A 386 -77.38 19.30 66.29
CA THR A 386 -76.98 17.91 66.58
C THR A 386 -77.23 17.00 65.37
N VAL A 387 -78.37 17.11 64.69
CA VAL A 387 -78.64 16.42 63.41
C VAL A 387 -77.59 16.76 62.37
N MET A 388 -77.34 18.04 62.07
CA MET A 388 -76.29 18.47 61.13
C MET A 388 -74.90 17.94 61.52
N SER A 389 -74.55 17.90 62.83
CA SER A 389 -73.27 17.33 63.26
C SER A 389 -73.20 15.81 63.07
N LEU A 390 -74.32 15.10 63.19
CA LEU A 390 -74.43 13.66 62.94
C LEU A 390 -74.43 13.37 61.44
N GLU A 391 -75.12 14.15 60.63
CA GLU A 391 -75.11 14.08 59.16
C GLU A 391 -73.70 14.32 58.61
N VAL A 392 -73.00 15.37 59.05
CA VAL A 392 -71.58 15.60 58.72
C VAL A 392 -70.70 14.43 59.18
N THR A 393 -70.96 13.85 60.35
CA THR A 393 -70.23 12.67 60.84
C THR A 393 -70.49 11.43 59.98
N VAL A 394 -71.73 11.17 59.57
CA VAL A 394 -72.11 10.05 58.69
C VAL A 394 -71.52 10.24 57.31
N THR A 395 -71.64 11.44 56.71
CA THR A 395 -71.06 11.77 55.39
C THR A 395 -69.53 11.60 55.39
N ASN A 396 -68.84 12.12 56.41
CA ASN A 396 -67.39 11.95 56.53
C ASN A 396 -66.98 10.48 56.75
N ARG A 397 -67.83 9.66 57.39
CA ARG A 397 -67.59 8.21 57.56
C ARG A 397 -67.93 7.40 56.30
N GLY A 398 -68.90 7.85 55.51
CA GLY A 398 -69.21 7.31 54.18
C GLY A 398 -68.05 7.56 53.22
N ALA A 399 -67.64 8.81 53.04
CA ALA A 399 -66.51 9.18 52.18
C ALA A 399 -65.21 8.44 52.56
N ALA A 400 -64.91 8.27 53.86
CA ALA A 400 -63.75 7.50 54.32
C ALA A 400 -63.87 5.98 54.09
N ALA A 401 -65.09 5.45 53.88
CA ALA A 401 -65.31 4.07 53.47
C ALA A 401 -65.26 3.91 51.94
N GLU A 402 -65.70 4.91 51.18
CA GLU A 402 -65.57 5.01 49.72
C GLU A 402 -64.08 5.12 49.33
N GLU A 403 -63.31 6.00 49.96
CA GLU A 403 -61.86 6.12 49.74
C GLU A 403 -61.10 4.81 50.04
N ALA A 404 -61.50 4.09 51.10
CA ALA A 404 -60.95 2.78 51.42
C ALA A 404 -61.33 1.70 50.39
N LEU A 405 -62.52 1.78 49.81
CA LEU A 405 -63.00 0.87 48.77
C LEU A 405 -62.33 1.14 47.41
N ASP A 406 -62.15 2.41 47.05
CA ASP A 406 -61.39 2.82 45.86
C ASP A 406 -59.93 2.39 45.98
N ALA A 407 -59.29 2.60 47.14
CA ALA A 407 -57.93 2.14 47.38
C ALA A 407 -57.81 0.61 47.24
N TYR A 408 -58.80 -0.15 47.73
CA TYR A 408 -58.86 -1.61 47.57
C TYR A 408 -59.06 -2.03 46.10
N THR A 409 -60.00 -1.38 45.39
CA THR A 409 -60.33 -1.70 44.00
C THR A 409 -59.18 -1.37 43.03
N ASN A 410 -58.49 -0.24 43.26
CA ASN A 410 -57.27 0.10 42.53
C ASN A 410 -56.12 -0.87 42.83
N LEU A 411 -56.04 -1.42 44.05
CA LEU A 411 -55.06 -2.45 44.39
C LEU A 411 -55.37 -3.79 43.72
N LEU A 412 -56.64 -4.21 43.63
CA LEU A 412 -57.05 -5.37 42.83
C LEU A 412 -56.71 -5.18 41.34
N SER A 413 -57.02 -4.01 40.79
CA SER A 413 -56.73 -3.66 39.38
C SER A 413 -55.23 -3.71 39.06
N SER A 414 -54.40 -3.03 39.87
CA SER A 414 -52.95 -2.99 39.67
C SER A 414 -52.24 -4.33 39.91
N LEU A 415 -52.82 -5.24 40.67
CA LEU A 415 -52.34 -6.62 40.85
C LEU A 415 -52.91 -7.62 39.82
N GLY A 416 -53.80 -7.18 38.91
CA GLY A 416 -54.44 -8.06 37.93
C GLY A 416 -55.43 -9.06 38.55
N LEU A 417 -55.99 -8.75 39.72
CA LEU A 417 -56.88 -9.60 40.51
C LEU A 417 -58.37 -9.25 40.32
N PHE A 418 -58.73 -8.74 39.14
CA PHE A 418 -60.12 -8.58 38.73
C PHE A 418 -60.71 -9.91 38.24
N PRO A 419 -62.03 -10.16 38.38
CA PRO A 419 -62.65 -11.38 37.87
C PRO A 419 -62.56 -11.50 36.33
N PRO A 420 -62.38 -12.71 35.76
CA PRO A 420 -62.14 -13.97 36.45
C PRO A 420 -60.69 -14.13 36.92
N LEU A 421 -60.50 -14.58 38.16
CA LEU A 421 -59.17 -14.86 38.71
C LEU A 421 -58.48 -16.05 38.00
N PRO A 422 -57.14 -16.12 38.01
CA PRO A 422 -56.40 -17.28 37.51
C PRO A 422 -56.75 -18.60 38.23
N PRO A 423 -56.46 -19.76 37.62
CA PRO A 423 -56.60 -21.06 38.28
C PRO A 423 -55.81 -21.10 39.60
N PRO A 424 -56.37 -21.62 40.71
CA PRO A 424 -57.65 -22.34 40.82
C PRO A 424 -58.88 -21.47 41.19
N PHE A 425 -58.77 -20.14 41.26
CA PHE A 425 -59.75 -19.28 41.96
C PHE A 425 -60.87 -18.68 41.10
N HIS A 426 -61.13 -19.21 39.90
CA HIS A 426 -62.06 -18.61 38.92
C HIS A 426 -63.48 -18.30 39.44
N GLU A 427 -63.98 -19.06 40.43
CA GLU A 427 -65.33 -18.90 41.01
C GLU A 427 -65.39 -17.88 42.16
N VAL A 428 -64.26 -17.30 42.58
CA VAL A 428 -64.20 -16.33 43.68
C VAL A 428 -64.19 -14.90 43.13
N ASP A 429 -65.27 -14.18 43.35
CA ASP A 429 -65.29 -12.73 43.19
C ASP A 429 -64.63 -12.05 44.42
N LEU A 430 -63.79 -11.05 44.14
CA LEU A 430 -63.13 -10.22 45.15
C LEU A 430 -63.65 -8.78 45.15
N THR A 431 -64.59 -8.44 44.25
CA THR A 431 -65.20 -7.11 44.22
C THR A 431 -66.05 -6.88 45.46
N LEU A 432 -66.12 -5.61 45.84
CA LEU A 432 -66.90 -5.08 46.95
C LEU A 432 -67.53 -3.78 46.47
N GLU A 433 -68.76 -3.52 46.91
CA GLU A 433 -69.52 -2.31 46.61
C GLU A 433 -70.03 -1.71 47.93
N LEU A 434 -70.06 -0.39 48.06
CA LEU A 434 -70.61 0.31 49.22
C LEU A 434 -71.97 0.90 48.89
N ASN A 435 -73.00 0.58 49.69
CA ASN A 435 -74.32 1.19 49.62
C ASN A 435 -74.62 1.96 50.90
N THR A 436 -74.21 3.23 50.93
CA THR A 436 -74.37 4.13 52.08
C THR A 436 -75.84 4.44 52.43
N ALA A 437 -76.79 4.11 51.55
CA ALA A 437 -78.22 4.30 51.77
C ALA A 437 -78.94 3.08 52.40
N ALA A 438 -78.24 1.95 52.60
CA ALA A 438 -78.87 0.73 53.12
C ALA A 438 -79.28 0.86 54.61
N SER A 439 -80.57 0.66 54.90
CA SER A 439 -81.13 0.85 56.26
C SER A 439 -80.72 -0.22 57.28
N ASN A 440 -80.04 -1.29 56.86
CA ASN A 440 -79.50 -2.33 57.71
C ASN A 440 -77.95 -2.29 57.65
N PRO A 441 -77.24 -2.16 58.79
CA PRO A 441 -75.77 -2.16 58.82
C PRO A 441 -75.10 -3.36 58.13
N GLN A 442 -75.79 -4.51 58.03
CA GLN A 442 -75.28 -5.70 57.34
C GLN A 442 -75.42 -5.64 55.80
N GLN A 443 -76.10 -4.63 55.26
CA GLN A 443 -76.33 -4.40 53.83
C GLN A 443 -75.58 -3.17 53.29
N LEU A 444 -74.77 -2.50 54.13
CA LEU A 444 -73.95 -1.36 53.73
C LEU A 444 -72.82 -1.73 52.75
N VAL A 445 -72.40 -3.00 52.71
CA VAL A 445 -71.39 -3.52 51.78
C VAL A 445 -71.98 -4.73 51.04
N SER A 446 -72.06 -4.66 49.72
CA SER A 446 -72.35 -5.81 48.84
C SER A 446 -71.06 -6.47 48.34
N GLY A 447 -71.08 -7.79 48.18
CA GLY A 447 -69.93 -8.59 47.73
C GLY A 447 -69.66 -9.80 48.63
N ALA A 448 -68.50 -10.43 48.45
CA ALA A 448 -68.09 -11.61 49.22
C ALA A 448 -67.66 -11.27 50.67
N ASP A 449 -67.80 -12.23 51.60
CA ASP A 449 -67.41 -12.03 53.01
C ASP A 449 -65.90 -11.73 53.12
N ILE A 450 -65.60 -10.49 53.54
CA ILE A 450 -64.25 -9.94 53.68
C ILE A 450 -63.36 -10.85 54.54
N ARG A 451 -63.92 -11.47 55.59
CA ARG A 451 -63.19 -12.29 56.57
C ARG A 451 -63.14 -13.76 56.19
N ARG A 452 -64.18 -14.30 55.56
CA ARG A 452 -64.30 -15.75 55.24
C ARG A 452 -63.90 -16.13 53.82
N VAL A 453 -63.97 -15.22 52.86
CA VAL A 453 -63.71 -15.50 51.43
C VAL A 453 -62.53 -14.66 50.93
N ILE A 454 -62.65 -13.33 50.96
CA ILE A 454 -61.68 -12.42 50.34
C ILE A 454 -60.30 -12.54 50.99
N LYS A 455 -60.21 -12.38 52.32
CA LYS A 455 -58.92 -12.42 53.02
C LYS A 455 -58.21 -13.78 52.92
N PRO A 456 -58.87 -14.95 53.06
CA PRO A 456 -58.25 -16.24 52.81
C PRO A 456 -57.75 -16.42 51.36
N THR A 457 -58.54 -16.05 50.35
CA THR A 457 -58.14 -16.16 48.93
C THR A 457 -56.92 -15.29 48.62
N LEU A 458 -56.93 -14.01 49.04
CA LEU A 458 -55.77 -13.12 48.88
C LEU A 458 -54.52 -13.65 49.60
N SER A 459 -54.69 -14.28 50.76
CA SER A 459 -53.58 -14.89 51.50
C SER A 459 -53.01 -16.12 50.79
N SER A 460 -53.86 -16.94 50.15
CA SER A 460 -53.43 -18.10 49.35
C SER A 460 -52.73 -17.70 48.05
N ILE A 461 -53.23 -16.66 47.36
CA ILE A 461 -52.58 -16.08 46.17
C ILE A 461 -51.20 -15.50 46.54
N ALA A 462 -51.09 -14.79 47.67
CA ALA A 462 -49.82 -14.27 48.16
C ALA A 462 -48.80 -15.39 48.49
N GLU A 463 -49.26 -16.49 49.09
CA GLU A 463 -48.39 -17.63 49.41
C GLU A 463 -47.94 -18.40 48.15
N SER A 464 -48.85 -18.57 47.17
CA SER A 464 -48.52 -19.12 45.86
C SER A 464 -47.44 -18.28 45.15
N LYS A 465 -47.58 -16.95 45.12
CA LYS A 465 -46.58 -16.06 44.51
C LYS A 465 -45.26 -15.97 45.30
N ARG A 466 -45.26 -16.19 46.62
CA ARG A 466 -44.03 -16.39 47.40
C ARG A 466 -43.30 -17.67 47.01
N SER A 467 -44.03 -18.79 46.84
CA SER A 467 -43.46 -20.06 46.40
C SER A 467 -42.92 -19.98 44.96
N GLU A 468 -43.66 -19.36 44.04
CA GLU A 468 -43.22 -19.11 42.66
C GLU A 468 -41.91 -18.30 42.64
N ARG A 469 -41.82 -17.21 43.42
CA ARG A 469 -40.59 -16.41 43.57
C ARG A 469 -39.44 -17.23 44.17
N ALA A 470 -39.70 -18.08 45.16
CA ALA A 470 -38.67 -18.92 45.78
C ALA A 470 -38.12 -19.98 44.82
N ASN A 471 -38.97 -20.54 43.95
CA ASN A 471 -38.55 -21.47 42.90
C ASN A 471 -37.70 -20.73 41.85
N VAL A 472 -38.13 -19.56 41.37
CA VAL A 472 -37.35 -18.75 40.39
C VAL A 472 -35.99 -18.33 40.95
N GLU A 473 -35.91 -17.92 42.23
CA GLU A 473 -34.64 -17.61 42.89
C GLU A 473 -33.75 -18.87 43.00
N SER A 474 -34.34 -20.04 43.24
CA SER A 474 -33.62 -21.32 43.31
C SER A 474 -33.07 -21.77 41.95
N GLU A 475 -33.82 -21.58 40.86
CA GLU A 475 -33.31 -21.78 39.49
C GLU A 475 -32.23 -20.76 39.14
N ARG A 476 -32.36 -19.48 39.56
CA ARG A 476 -31.30 -18.49 39.36
C ARG A 476 -30.00 -18.91 40.04
N ILE A 477 -30.07 -19.39 41.29
CA ILE A 477 -28.89 -19.90 42.02
C ILE A 477 -28.25 -21.11 41.31
N LYS A 478 -29.02 -21.99 40.66
CA LYS A 478 -28.42 -23.05 39.81
C LYS A 478 -27.68 -22.48 38.61
N VAL A 479 -28.29 -21.55 37.87
CA VAL A 479 -27.67 -20.93 36.69
C VAL A 479 -26.44 -20.11 37.07
N ASP A 480 -26.47 -19.41 38.21
CA ASP A 480 -25.30 -18.72 38.78
C ASP A 480 -24.17 -19.72 39.07
N ASN A 481 -24.45 -20.88 39.71
CA ASN A 481 -23.46 -21.93 39.97
C ASN A 481 -22.94 -22.62 38.68
N GLU A 482 -23.79 -22.86 37.69
CA GLU A 482 -23.42 -23.43 36.39
C GLU A 482 -22.52 -22.47 35.61
N LEU A 483 -22.77 -21.16 35.71
CA LEU A 483 -21.92 -20.11 35.16
C LEU A 483 -20.56 -20.06 35.86
N ASP A 484 -20.52 -20.08 37.19
CA ASP A 484 -19.26 -20.12 37.96
C ASP A 484 -18.42 -21.37 37.60
N GLN A 485 -19.06 -22.53 37.41
CA GLN A 485 -18.36 -23.75 36.98
C GLN A 485 -17.79 -23.61 35.56
N LEU A 486 -18.52 -23.01 34.62
CA LEU A 486 -18.03 -22.76 33.26
C LEU A 486 -16.91 -21.71 33.21
N VAL A 487 -16.94 -20.70 34.10
CA VAL A 487 -15.85 -19.72 34.25
C VAL A 487 -14.58 -20.42 34.72
N LEU A 488 -14.65 -21.29 35.73
CA LEU A 488 -13.50 -22.10 36.18
C LEU A 488 -12.98 -23.06 35.09
N GLU A 489 -13.85 -23.59 34.23
CA GLU A 489 -13.43 -24.41 33.09
C GLU A 489 -12.69 -23.59 32.03
N ILE A 490 -13.12 -22.35 31.79
CA ILE A 490 -12.43 -21.39 30.91
C ILE A 490 -11.07 -20.99 31.50
N GLU A 491 -10.99 -20.64 32.79
CA GLU A 491 -9.72 -20.29 33.46
C GLU A 491 -8.70 -21.43 33.37
N ASN A 492 -9.11 -22.69 33.61
CA ASN A 492 -8.25 -23.86 33.42
C ASN A 492 -7.79 -24.03 31.96
N MET A 493 -8.69 -23.84 30.98
CA MET A 493 -8.30 -23.89 29.57
C MET A 493 -7.34 -22.76 29.17
N GLU A 494 -7.48 -21.56 29.75
CA GLU A 494 -6.52 -20.48 29.55
C GLU A 494 -5.16 -20.80 30.18
N GLU A 495 -5.09 -21.44 31.35
CA GLU A 495 -3.83 -21.94 31.91
C GLU A 495 -3.18 -23.02 31.02
N GLU A 496 -3.96 -24.00 30.50
CA GLU A 496 -3.45 -25.02 29.57
C GLU A 496 -2.92 -24.40 28.26
N ILE A 497 -3.64 -23.42 27.69
CA ILE A 497 -3.19 -22.67 26.50
C ILE A 497 -1.88 -21.92 26.80
N ASN A 498 -1.79 -21.26 27.96
CA ASN A 498 -0.56 -20.57 28.38
C ASN A 498 0.61 -21.54 28.63
N GLU A 499 0.36 -22.76 29.08
CA GLU A 499 1.39 -23.80 29.13
C GLU A 499 1.84 -24.27 27.75
N VAL A 500 0.90 -24.48 26.81
CA VAL A 500 1.19 -24.91 25.44
C VAL A 500 1.98 -23.82 24.70
N ASP A 501 1.62 -22.55 24.84
CA ASP A 501 2.32 -21.45 24.16
C ASP A 501 3.75 -21.24 24.69
N LYS A 502 3.99 -21.46 25.99
CA LYS A 502 5.36 -21.55 26.57
C LYS A 502 6.15 -22.72 25.97
N LYS A 503 5.53 -23.90 25.81
CA LYS A 503 6.17 -25.08 25.19
C LYS A 503 6.48 -24.85 23.71
N VAL A 504 5.60 -24.19 22.96
CA VAL A 504 5.82 -23.79 21.56
C VAL A 504 6.94 -22.75 21.45
N SER A 505 6.96 -21.75 22.34
CA SER A 505 8.01 -20.72 22.38
C SER A 505 9.39 -21.33 22.62
N ALA A 506 9.52 -22.22 23.62
CA ALA A 506 10.77 -22.92 23.91
C ALA A 506 11.22 -23.87 22.78
N LEU A 507 10.28 -24.48 22.05
CA LEU A 507 10.59 -25.32 20.87
C LEU A 507 11.03 -24.47 19.66
N ASN A 508 10.49 -23.27 19.48
CA ASN A 508 10.95 -22.33 18.45
C ASN A 508 12.36 -21.81 18.77
N GLU A 509 12.64 -21.44 20.03
CA GLU A 509 13.97 -21.03 20.49
C GLU A 509 15.01 -22.14 20.24
N GLN A 510 14.69 -23.40 20.59
CA GLN A 510 15.54 -24.56 20.27
C GLN A 510 15.70 -24.81 18.77
N ALA A 511 14.68 -24.53 17.95
CA ALA A 511 14.75 -24.67 16.50
C ALA A 511 15.64 -23.61 15.84
N ASP A 512 15.60 -22.36 16.34
CA ASP A 512 16.48 -21.29 15.88
C ASP A 512 17.92 -21.46 16.38
N ASP A 513 18.14 -21.92 17.63
CA ASP A 513 19.46 -22.34 18.13
C ASP A 513 20.09 -23.43 17.24
N LEU A 514 19.33 -24.48 16.93
CA LEU A 514 19.78 -25.56 16.03
C LEU A 514 20.03 -25.06 14.61
N ARG A 515 19.26 -24.06 14.15
CA ARG A 515 19.44 -23.42 12.84
C ARG A 515 20.71 -22.58 12.79
N GLU A 516 20.99 -21.77 13.81
CA GLU A 516 22.22 -20.98 13.88
C GLU A 516 23.44 -21.89 14.03
N ALA A 517 23.37 -22.92 14.87
CA ALA A 517 24.42 -23.92 15.00
C ALA A 517 24.72 -24.63 13.66
N ALA A 518 23.69 -25.10 12.94
CA ALA A 518 23.86 -25.73 11.64
C ALA A 518 24.37 -24.76 10.56
N GLN A 519 23.95 -23.48 10.60
CA GLN A 519 24.47 -22.45 9.70
C GLN A 519 25.96 -22.16 9.97
N GLN A 520 26.36 -22.11 11.25
CA GLN A 520 27.75 -21.88 11.65
C GLN A 520 28.63 -23.10 11.33
N GLU A 521 28.15 -24.33 11.54
CA GLU A 521 28.82 -25.56 11.11
C GLU A 521 28.99 -25.58 9.58
N ALA A 522 27.95 -25.20 8.82
CA ALA A 522 28.04 -25.10 7.36
C ALA A 522 29.07 -24.04 6.89
N LEU A 523 29.19 -22.91 7.59
CA LEU A 523 30.22 -21.89 7.31
C LEU A 523 31.64 -22.43 7.59
N VAL A 524 31.85 -23.10 8.72
CA VAL A 524 33.14 -23.71 9.07
C VAL A 524 33.51 -24.83 8.07
N SER A 525 32.56 -25.71 7.77
CA SER A 525 32.71 -26.81 6.81
C SER A 525 33.01 -26.29 5.39
N ASN A 526 32.35 -25.22 4.94
CA ASN A 526 32.62 -24.61 3.63
C ASN A 526 33.99 -23.90 3.59
N ALA A 527 34.42 -23.30 4.71
CA ALA A 527 35.77 -22.73 4.83
C ALA A 527 36.86 -23.82 4.81
N GLU A 528 36.63 -24.94 5.48
CA GLU A 528 37.53 -26.11 5.42
C GLU A 528 37.52 -26.75 4.03
N ALA A 529 36.36 -26.91 3.37
CA ALA A 529 36.27 -27.37 1.99
C ALA A 529 37.05 -26.46 1.02
N THR A 530 36.89 -25.14 1.15
CA THR A 530 37.63 -24.15 0.36
C THR A 530 39.15 -24.25 0.58
N ARG A 531 39.58 -24.51 1.83
CA ARG A 531 40.98 -24.79 2.16
C ARG A 531 41.45 -26.11 1.53
N LEU A 532 40.69 -27.19 1.66
CA LEU A 532 41.03 -28.51 1.10
C LEU A 532 41.08 -28.47 -0.43
N GLU A 533 40.21 -27.70 -1.10
CA GLU A 533 40.31 -27.46 -2.54
C GLU A 533 41.59 -26.70 -2.92
N ARG A 534 41.98 -25.69 -2.13
CA ARG A 534 43.24 -24.94 -2.32
C ARG A 534 44.46 -25.83 -2.11
N ASP A 535 44.48 -26.63 -1.05
CA ASP A 535 45.56 -27.56 -0.72
C ASP A 535 45.63 -28.70 -1.77
N LEU A 536 44.48 -29.18 -2.27
CA LEU A 536 44.39 -30.14 -3.38
C LEU A 536 44.82 -29.55 -4.73
N ALA A 537 44.52 -28.28 -5.00
CA ALA A 537 45.00 -27.57 -6.19
C ALA A 537 46.53 -27.36 -6.15
N GLN A 538 47.09 -27.02 -4.98
CA GLN A 538 48.54 -26.99 -4.77
C GLN A 538 49.16 -28.38 -4.94
N ALA A 539 48.58 -29.43 -4.32
CA ALA A 539 49.05 -30.80 -4.45
C ALA A 539 48.98 -31.30 -5.91
N ARG A 540 47.92 -30.98 -6.67
CA ARG A 540 47.83 -31.26 -8.11
C ARG A 540 48.90 -30.51 -8.91
N THR A 541 49.16 -29.25 -8.57
CA THR A 541 50.19 -28.44 -9.25
C THR A 541 51.60 -28.98 -8.97
N ALA A 542 51.89 -29.35 -7.72
CA ALA A 542 53.14 -29.99 -7.33
C ALA A 542 53.30 -31.40 -7.96
N ALA A 543 52.23 -32.19 -8.01
CA ALA A 543 52.23 -33.50 -8.67
C ALA A 543 52.41 -33.39 -10.20
N LEU A 544 51.86 -32.35 -10.84
CA LEU A 544 52.11 -32.04 -12.25
C LEU A 544 53.55 -31.58 -12.49
N ALA A 545 54.08 -30.68 -11.66
CA ALA A 545 55.47 -30.23 -11.76
C ALA A 545 56.47 -31.37 -11.56
N ASN A 546 56.29 -32.16 -10.49
CA ASN A 546 57.10 -33.36 -10.22
C ASN A 546 56.91 -34.43 -11.29
N GLY A 547 55.68 -34.66 -11.78
CA GLY A 547 55.40 -35.61 -12.85
C GLY A 547 56.03 -35.22 -14.20
N VAL A 548 56.04 -33.92 -14.53
CA VAL A 548 56.77 -33.38 -15.70
C VAL A 548 58.28 -33.51 -15.50
N GLY A 549 58.81 -33.21 -14.30
CA GLY A 549 60.23 -33.37 -13.98
C GLY A 549 60.71 -34.82 -14.01
N VAL A 550 59.91 -35.77 -13.51
CA VAL A 550 60.19 -37.21 -13.61
C VAL A 550 60.11 -37.67 -15.07
N LYS A 551 59.13 -37.19 -15.84
CA LYS A 551 58.98 -37.55 -17.26
C LYS A 551 60.11 -36.99 -18.14
N SER A 552 60.55 -35.75 -17.93
CA SER A 552 61.70 -35.18 -18.65
C SER A 552 63.00 -35.87 -18.26
N ARG A 553 63.20 -36.18 -16.98
CA ARG A 553 64.35 -36.98 -16.49
C ARG A 553 64.34 -38.41 -17.05
N LEU A 554 63.17 -39.04 -17.19
CA LEU A 554 63.02 -40.33 -17.85
C LEU A 554 63.37 -40.26 -19.35
N GLN A 555 62.91 -39.22 -20.07
CA GLN A 555 63.28 -39.02 -21.48
C GLN A 555 64.77 -38.76 -21.65
N ALA A 556 65.39 -37.95 -20.78
CA ALA A 556 66.83 -37.74 -20.79
C ALA A 556 67.60 -39.05 -20.53
N LEU A 557 67.14 -39.88 -19.60
CA LEU A 557 67.74 -41.19 -19.32
C LEU A 557 67.57 -42.17 -20.50
N GLN A 558 66.42 -42.12 -21.21
CA GLN A 558 66.18 -42.91 -22.41
C GLN A 558 67.05 -42.47 -23.59
N ILE A 559 67.34 -41.17 -23.73
CA ILE A 559 68.27 -40.64 -24.73
C ILE A 559 69.70 -41.10 -24.40
N ALA A 560 70.17 -40.86 -23.17
CA ALA A 560 71.51 -41.29 -22.73
C ALA A 560 71.71 -42.81 -22.82
N TYR A 561 70.66 -43.61 -22.56
CA TYR A 561 70.71 -45.06 -22.75
C TYR A 561 70.84 -45.43 -24.23
N ARG A 562 70.12 -44.77 -25.15
CA ARG A 562 70.27 -44.99 -26.60
C ARG A 562 71.67 -44.60 -27.09
N GLU A 563 72.18 -43.45 -26.69
CA GLU A 563 73.55 -43.00 -27.00
C GLU A 563 74.59 -44.01 -26.50
N GLN A 564 74.42 -44.54 -25.28
CA GLN A 564 75.33 -45.54 -24.72
C GLN A 564 75.22 -46.90 -25.44
N VAL A 565 74.02 -47.32 -25.87
CA VAL A 565 73.82 -48.51 -26.71
C VAL A 565 74.47 -48.33 -28.08
N GLU A 566 74.33 -47.17 -28.72
CA GLU A 566 74.98 -46.85 -30.00
C GLU A 566 76.51 -46.78 -29.85
N LYS A 567 77.02 -46.23 -28.75
CA LYS A 567 78.44 -46.20 -28.42
C LYS A 567 79.02 -47.60 -28.20
N VAL A 568 78.28 -48.48 -27.51
CA VAL A 568 78.64 -49.90 -27.35
C VAL A 568 78.57 -50.63 -28.69
N ALA A 569 77.59 -50.33 -29.56
CA ALA A 569 77.53 -50.90 -30.92
C ALA A 569 78.73 -50.47 -31.78
N ARG A 570 79.11 -49.18 -31.77
CA ARG A 570 80.32 -48.68 -32.45
C ARG A 570 81.58 -49.38 -31.94
N LEU A 571 81.77 -49.45 -30.63
CA LEU A 571 82.92 -50.14 -30.02
C LEU A 571 82.93 -51.64 -30.37
N LYS A 572 81.76 -52.29 -30.44
CA LYS A 572 81.65 -53.68 -30.89
C LYS A 572 82.06 -53.84 -32.36
N ASP A 573 81.56 -52.99 -33.26
CA ASP A 573 81.92 -53.05 -34.69
C ASP A 573 83.41 -52.70 -34.92
N GLU A 574 83.97 -51.78 -34.13
CA GLU A 574 85.40 -51.46 -34.12
C GLU A 574 86.25 -52.63 -33.61
N THR A 575 85.82 -53.29 -32.53
CA THR A 575 86.44 -54.52 -32.02
C THR A 575 86.34 -55.66 -33.03
N VAL A 576 85.19 -55.83 -33.70
CA VAL A 576 85.01 -56.84 -34.78
C VAL A 576 85.91 -56.52 -35.96
N ARG A 577 86.03 -55.25 -36.38
CA ARG A 577 87.01 -54.84 -37.42
C ARG A 577 88.45 -55.12 -36.99
N ALA A 578 88.82 -54.87 -35.74
CA ALA A 578 90.14 -55.21 -35.22
C ALA A 578 90.40 -56.74 -35.19
N ILE A 579 89.40 -57.54 -34.80
CA ILE A 579 89.49 -59.01 -34.84
C ILE A 579 89.60 -59.52 -36.29
N VAL A 580 88.81 -58.99 -37.22
CA VAL A 580 88.87 -59.35 -38.65
C VAL A 580 90.24 -58.98 -39.22
N LYS A 581 90.76 -57.78 -38.92
CA LYS A 581 92.11 -57.38 -39.33
C LYS A 581 93.16 -58.33 -38.75
N ASN A 582 93.19 -58.52 -37.42
CA ASN A 582 94.18 -59.39 -36.78
C ASN A 582 94.09 -60.84 -37.27
N SER A 583 92.89 -61.34 -37.58
CA SER A 583 92.73 -62.68 -38.18
C SER A 583 93.22 -62.74 -39.63
N SER A 584 93.07 -61.67 -40.42
CA SER A 584 93.68 -61.53 -41.74
C SER A 584 95.21 -61.48 -41.65
N ASP A 585 95.76 -60.71 -40.70
CA ASP A 585 97.19 -60.61 -40.44
C ASP A 585 97.77 -61.97 -39.99
N ILE A 586 97.02 -62.75 -39.19
CA ILE A 586 97.37 -64.14 -38.81
C ILE A 586 97.25 -65.12 -39.98
N VAL A 587 96.29 -64.96 -40.88
CA VAL A 587 96.18 -65.79 -42.11
C VAL A 587 97.36 -65.50 -43.03
N MET A 588 97.68 -64.22 -43.28
CA MET A 588 98.87 -63.82 -44.04
C MET A 588 100.15 -64.40 -43.42
N PHE A 589 100.32 -64.28 -42.10
CA PHE A 589 101.47 -64.86 -41.40
C PHE A 589 101.50 -66.39 -41.49
N LYS A 590 100.34 -67.06 -41.42
CA LYS A 590 100.25 -68.52 -41.61
C LYS A 590 100.61 -68.92 -43.03
N GLU A 591 100.19 -68.18 -44.06
CA GLU A 591 100.53 -68.44 -45.45
C GLU A 591 102.03 -68.22 -45.71
N GLU A 592 102.60 -67.13 -45.18
CA GLU A 592 104.03 -66.84 -45.19
C GLU A 592 104.84 -67.98 -44.52
N VAL A 593 104.50 -68.38 -43.30
CA VAL A 593 105.15 -69.49 -42.59
C VAL A 593 104.89 -70.84 -43.27
N SER A 594 103.72 -71.07 -43.88
CA SER A 594 103.45 -72.30 -44.64
C SER A 594 104.25 -72.34 -45.95
N SER A 595 104.51 -71.20 -46.57
CA SER A 595 105.39 -71.04 -47.73
C SER A 595 106.85 -71.34 -47.35
N GLN A 596 107.33 -70.76 -46.24
CA GLN A 596 108.67 -71.01 -45.71
C GLN A 596 108.87 -72.46 -45.23
N LEU A 597 107.85 -73.07 -44.62
CA LEU A 597 107.86 -74.50 -44.25
C LEU A 597 107.78 -75.42 -45.48
N LYS A 598 107.10 -75.00 -46.56
CA LYS A 598 107.21 -75.68 -47.86
C LYS A 598 108.64 -75.59 -48.39
N HIS A 599 109.22 -74.40 -48.43
CA HIS A 599 110.62 -74.21 -48.85
C HIS A 599 111.59 -75.07 -48.03
N LEU A 600 111.42 -75.17 -46.72
CA LEU A 600 112.22 -76.04 -45.84
C LEU A 600 111.96 -77.53 -46.10
N ARG A 601 110.71 -77.94 -46.36
CA ARG A 601 110.38 -79.33 -46.72
C ARG A 601 110.97 -79.70 -48.08
N ASP A 602 110.77 -78.89 -49.09
CA ASP A 602 111.24 -79.13 -50.46
C ASP A 602 112.78 -79.15 -50.50
N PHE A 603 113.45 -78.35 -49.65
CA PHE A 603 114.91 -78.39 -49.41
C PHE A 603 115.38 -79.67 -48.70
N ALA A 604 114.60 -80.17 -47.72
CA ALA A 604 114.89 -81.40 -46.96
C ALA A 604 114.41 -82.70 -47.66
N GLU A 605 113.65 -82.60 -48.76
CA GLU A 605 113.36 -83.70 -49.69
C GLU A 605 114.33 -83.70 -50.90
N THR A 606 115.32 -82.79 -50.94
CA THR A 606 116.33 -82.68 -52.02
C THR A 606 117.79 -82.73 -51.56
N ASN A 607 118.08 -82.88 -50.25
CA ASN A 607 119.43 -83.12 -49.69
C ASN A 607 119.37 -84.08 -48.49
#